data_AF-A0A1Q3USC1-F1
#
_entry.id   AF-A0A1Q3USC1-F1
#
_cell.length_a   1.000
_cell.length_b   1.000
_cell.length_c   1.000
_cell.angle_alpha   90.00
_cell.angle_beta   90.00
_cell.angle_gamma   90.00
#
_symmetry.space_group_name_H-M   'P 1'
#
loop_
_entity.id
_entity.type
_entity.pdbx_description
1 polymer ?
#
loop_
_entity_poly.entity_id
_entity_poly.type
_entity_poly.pdbx_seq_one_letter_code
_entity_poly.pdbx_strand_id
1 'polypeptide(L)' 'MELPVAGYPISEESVMNWFQAQYHRMPTEAEVGAVMDAMARRDATPPLQPPVADPEGFETGPSAPPATRR' A
#
# COMPACT_ATOMS: atom_id res chain seq x y z
N MET A 1 7.46 -9.48 -9.54
CA MET A 1 8.31 -9.02 -8.43
C MET A 1 7.36 -8.59 -7.33
N GLU A 2 7.45 -9.18 -6.14
CA GLU A 2 6.67 -8.71 -4.99
C GLU A 2 7.23 -7.35 -4.54
N LEU A 3 6.39 -6.48 -3.96
CA LEU A 3 6.79 -5.16 -3.49
C LEU A 3 6.40 -4.99 -2.02
N PRO A 4 7.17 -4.22 -1.23
CA PRO A 4 6.77 -3.84 0.12
C PRO A 4 5.39 -3.20 0.11
N VAL A 5 4.59 -3.32 1.17
CA VAL A 5 3.23 -2.74 1.25
C VAL A 5 3.18 -1.23 0.96
N ALA A 6 2.02 -0.71 0.56
CA ALA A 6 1.84 0.74 0.36
C ALA A 6 2.13 1.50 1.67
N GLY A 7 2.84 2.63 1.58
CA GLY A 7 3.30 3.39 2.75
C GLY A 7 4.57 2.85 3.43
N TYR A 8 5.17 1.77 2.94
CA TYR A 8 6.47 1.31 3.42
C TYR A 8 7.57 2.34 3.06
N PRO A 9 8.52 2.63 3.97
CA PRO A 9 9.55 3.64 3.73
C PRO A 9 10.38 3.37 2.48
N ILE A 10 10.48 4.38 1.60
CA ILE A 10 11.32 4.36 0.40
C ILE A 10 12.72 4.85 0.78
N SER A 11 13.49 3.99 1.44
CA SER A 11 14.91 4.23 1.75
C SER A 11 15.70 2.98 1.40
N GLU A 12 16.93 3.16 0.93
CA GLU A 12 17.79 2.05 0.49
C GLU A 12 17.90 0.96 1.58
N GLU A 13 18.21 1.35 2.81
CA GLU A 13 18.32 0.43 3.95
C GLU A 13 17.02 -0.33 4.23
N SER A 14 15.87 0.34 4.11
CA SER A 14 14.54 -0.29 4.32
C SER A 14 14.23 -1.31 3.22
N VAL A 15 14.55 -0.99 1.97
CA VAL A 15 14.38 -1.90 0.83
C VAL A 15 15.33 -3.10 0.95
N MET A 16 16.57 -2.89 1.37
CA MET A 16 17.54 -3.97 1.61
C MET A 16 17.07 -4.91 2.71
N ASN A 17 16.61 -4.38 3.85
CA ASN A 17 16.09 -5.18 4.96
C ASN A 17 14.85 -5.99 4.55
N TRP A 18 13.90 -5.37 3.84
CA TRP A 18 12.73 -6.07 3.32
C TRP A 18 13.11 -7.19 2.34
N PHE A 19 14.03 -6.92 1.41
CA PHE A 19 14.46 -7.89 0.41
C PHE A 19 15.16 -9.08 1.07
N GLN A 20 16.01 -8.82 2.07
CA GLN A 20 16.68 -9.87 2.83
C GLN A 20 15.70 -10.73 3.62
N ALA A 21 14.66 -10.13 4.22
CA ALA A 21 13.61 -10.87 4.92
C ALA A 21 12.78 -11.74 3.97
N GLN A 22 12.48 -11.26 2.76
CA GLN A 22 11.64 -11.97 1.79
C GLN A 22 12.39 -13.08 1.03
N TYR A 23 13.63 -12.81 0.60
CA TYR A 23 14.39 -13.69 -0.29
C TYR A 23 15.58 -14.38 0.38
N HIS A 24 15.80 -14.15 1.68
CA HIS A 24 16.88 -14.73 2.49
C HIS A 24 18.28 -14.55 1.89
N ARG A 25 18.50 -13.47 1.14
CA ARG A 25 19.79 -13.09 0.55
C ARG A 25 19.94 -11.59 0.46
N MET A 26 21.18 -11.12 0.26
CA MET A 26 21.40 -9.71 -0.04
C MET A 26 20.94 -9.39 -1.48
N PRO A 27 20.22 -8.28 -1.68
CA PRO A 27 19.93 -7.77 -3.01
C PRO A 27 21.20 -7.20 -3.66
N THR A 28 21.23 -7.23 -4.99
CA THR A 28 22.20 -6.45 -5.77
C THR A 28 21.72 -5.00 -5.93
N GLU A 29 22.62 -4.08 -6.25
CA GLU A 29 22.28 -2.66 -6.47
C GLU A 29 21.17 -2.48 -7.53
N ALA A 30 21.22 -3.28 -8.61
CA ALA A 30 20.20 -3.28 -9.66
C ALA A 30 18.81 -3.71 -9.14
N GLU A 31 18.76 -4.65 -8.19
CA GLU A 31 17.51 -5.12 -7.60
C GLU A 31 16.93 -4.11 -6.62
N VAL A 32 17.77 -3.47 -5.82
CA VAL A 32 17.35 -2.37 -4.93
C VAL A 32 16.76 -1.24 -5.78
N GLY A 33 17.45 -0.83 -6.86
CA GLY A 33 16.95 0.18 -7.79
C GLY A 33 15.62 -0.21 -8.44
N ALA A 34 15.47 -1.48 -8.85
CA ALA A 34 14.21 -1.98 -9.43
C ALA A 34 13.04 -1.94 -8.43
N VAL A 35 13.28 -2.29 -7.16
CA VAL A 35 12.24 -2.23 -6.12
C VAL A 35 11.89 -0.77 -5.80
N MET A 36 12.88 0.11 -5.68
CA MET A 36 12.65 1.54 -5.41
C MET A 36 11.88 2.22 -6.54
N ASP A 37 12.24 1.96 -7.81
CA ASP A 37 11.50 2.48 -8.97
C ASP A 37 10.05 1.95 -9.00
N ALA A 38 9.86 0.66 -8.72
CA ALA A 38 8.52 0.08 -8.65
C ALA A 38 7.68 0.63 -7.49
N MET A 39 8.28 0.90 -6.33
CA MET A 39 7.62 1.59 -5.20
C MET A 39 7.24 3.03 -5.58
N ALA A 40 8.15 3.77 -6.22
CA ALA A 40 7.89 5.13 -6.67
C ALA A 40 6.78 5.19 -7.72
N ARG A 41 6.74 4.24 -8.67
CA ARG A 41 5.65 4.15 -9.66
C ARG A 41 4.30 3.83 -9.03
N ARG A 42 4.28 2.97 -8.01
CA ARG A 42 3.04 2.67 -7.28
C ARG A 42 2.52 3.91 -6.57
N ASP A 43 3.39 4.69 -5.92
CA ASP A 43 3.01 5.91 -5.22
C ASP A 43 2.58 7.03 -6.18
N ALA A 44 3.27 7.13 -7.33
CA ALA A 44 2.95 8.05 -8.41
C ALA A 44 1.69 7.67 -9.20
N THR A 45 1.13 6.47 -8.98
CA THR A 45 -0.14 6.06 -9.58
C THR A 45 -1.27 6.43 -8.62
N PRO A 46 -1.94 7.59 -8.80
CA PRO A 46 -3.12 7.89 -8.00
C PRO A 46 -4.17 6.78 -8.22
N PRO A 47 -4.98 6.45 -7.20
CA PRO A 47 -6.08 5.52 -7.38
C PRO A 47 -6.95 6.01 -8.54
N LEU A 48 -7.07 5.18 -9.57
CA LEU A 48 -7.76 5.49 -10.83
C LEU A 48 -9.26 5.78 -10.64
N GLN A 49 -9.81 5.52 -9.47
CA GLN A 49 -11.18 5.84 -9.13
C GLN A 49 -11.24 6.34 -7.69
N PRO A 50 -11.92 7.48 -7.40
CA PRO A 50 -12.45 7.68 -6.06
C PRO A 50 -13.32 6.46 -5.70
N PRO A 51 -13.51 6.11 -4.42
CA PRO A 51 -14.53 5.13 -4.06
C PRO A 51 -15.81 5.58 -4.74
N VAL A 52 -16.34 4.75 -5.64
CA VAL A 52 -17.66 4.98 -6.23
C VAL A 52 -18.57 5.13 -5.03
N ALA A 53 -19.09 6.33 -4.82
CA ALA A 53 -20.10 6.55 -3.81
C ALA A 53 -21.21 5.55 -4.14
N ASP A 54 -21.40 4.59 -3.25
CA ASP A 54 -22.41 3.56 -3.44
C ASP A 54 -23.74 4.29 -3.72
N PRO A 55 -24.36 4.12 -4.91
CA PRO A 55 -25.58 4.86 -5.25
C PRO A 55 -26.76 4.48 -4.34
N GLU A 56 -26.63 3.39 -3.57
CA GLU A 56 -27.59 2.99 -2.54
C GLU A 56 -27.42 3.77 -1.22
N GLY A 57 -26.39 4.64 -1.12
CA GLY A 57 -26.07 5.34 0.10
C GLY A 57 -25.73 4.38 1.24
N PHE A 58 -25.31 4.92 2.38
CA PHE A 58 -25.45 4.14 3.60
C PHE A 58 -26.96 3.95 3.80
N GLU A 59 -27.45 2.72 3.69
CA GLU A 59 -28.78 2.40 4.19
C GLU A 59 -28.83 2.87 5.64
N THR A 60 -29.46 4.01 5.87
CA THR A 60 -29.95 4.45 7.17
C THR A 60 -31.18 3.62 7.53
N GLY A 61 -31.09 2.31 7.33
CA GLY A 61 -32.06 1.35 7.84
C GLY A 61 -31.95 1.30 9.38
N PRO A 62 -33.02 0.90 10.08
CA PRO A 62 -33.05 0.80 11.54
C PRO A 62 -32.07 -0.25 12.14
N SER A 63 -31.20 -0.83 11.31
CA SER A 63 -30.22 -1.85 11.68
C SER A 63 -28.79 -1.33 11.82
N ALA A 64 -28.55 -0.01 11.75
CA ALA A 64 -27.25 0.57 12.05
C ALA A 64 -26.90 0.37 13.56
N PRO A 65 -25.68 -0.06 13.91
CA PRO A 65 -25.27 -0.19 15.31
C PRO A 65 -25.21 1.20 15.97
N PRO A 66 -25.69 1.36 17.22
CA PRO A 66 -25.84 2.66 17.86
C PRO A 66 -24.49 3.13 18.39
N ALA A 67 -23.66 3.69 17.52
CA ALA A 67 -22.35 4.21 17.89
C ALA A 67 -22.27 5.72 17.68
N THR A 68 -23.17 6.48 18.31
CA THR A 68 -22.95 7.89 18.67
C THR A 68 -24.08 8.40 19.58
N ARG A 69 -23.94 8.15 20.88
CA ARG A 69 -24.67 8.89 21.91
C ARG A 69 -23.68 9.37 22.96
N ARG A 70 -23.12 10.55 22.75
CA ARG A 70 -22.60 11.43 23.81
C ARG A 70 -22.83 12.87 23.39
#